data_AF-A0A8H7BSQ6-F1
#
_entry.id   AF-A0A8H7BSQ6-F1
#
_cell.length_a   1.000
_cell.length_b   1.000
_cell.length_c   1.000
_cell.angle_alpha   90.00
_cell.angle_beta   90.00
_cell.angle_gamma   90.00
#
_symmetry.space_group_name_H-M   'P 1'
#
loop_
_entity.id
_entity.type
_entity.pdbx_description
1 polymer ?
#
loop_
_entity_poly.entity_id
_entity_poly.type
_entity_poly.pdbx_seq_one_letter_code
_entity_poly.pdbx_strand_id
1 'polypeptide(L)'
;MQKMKFGLNVPAKKGPKPVLNRHNAFSHQENEENEVEENQTQQQMKTKSKSHRTMINQQLSSYTTASKKIAEEHTKAIEEDPTIFDYDAVYDDLKNAERKQKEAMKTADTKQARYIQGLLEMAEIRKRDRLLAEEKKVAREREAEGDAYADKEEFTTEAYKKQKEELERIEAEERQREEKAQKKKSMTSFYRQVLDRKEASRLAFMKAMEEKSSAPDTSAPIPARQEADLDLKLAEQARLEGKTVRLNDSNEIVDKRELLGAGLNTKPKYGSFASLASTDERIRERQKEYDEYKRKKVEEYEKRKHEGRHDERERLSREVERQMLENREKEREEQERKQKEFERKIAEKRTTDESAMSAKERYLARKRQRLEQESKESS
;
A
#
# COMPACT_ATOMS: atom_id res chain seq x y z
N MET A 1 -0.72 26.76 80.93
CA MET A 1 0.00 27.81 80.17
C MET A 1 1.44 27.34 79.91
N GLN A 2 1.69 26.71 78.76
CA GLN A 2 3.04 26.38 78.29
C GLN A 2 3.46 27.43 77.26
N LYS A 3 4.52 28.18 77.56
CA LYS A 3 5.08 29.20 76.67
C LYS A 3 5.96 28.49 75.63
N MET A 4 5.48 28.38 74.40
CA MET A 4 6.29 27.95 73.25
C MET A 4 7.16 29.12 72.78
N LYS A 5 8.49 28.96 72.87
CA LYS A 5 9.47 29.91 72.32
C LYS A 5 9.66 29.62 70.83
N PHE A 6 9.27 30.55 69.96
CA PHE A 6 9.64 30.52 68.55
C PHE A 6 11.00 31.21 68.39
N GLY A 7 12.01 30.44 67.95
CA GLY A 7 13.33 30.94 67.58
C GLY A 7 13.71 30.42 66.19
N LEU A 8 14.06 31.32 65.28
CA LEU A 8 14.49 31.05 63.92
C LEU A 8 15.92 30.49 63.94
N ASN A 9 16.09 29.18 63.75
CA ASN A 9 17.40 28.55 63.62
C ASN A 9 17.98 28.81 62.23
N VAL A 10 18.80 29.85 62.08
CA VAL A 10 19.59 30.09 60.86
C VAL A 10 20.90 29.29 60.96
N PRO A 11 21.15 28.26 60.13
CA PRO A 11 22.43 27.56 60.16
C PRO A 11 23.55 28.45 59.59
N ALA A 12 24.68 28.50 60.29
CA ALA A 12 25.86 29.26 59.89
C ALA A 12 26.40 28.82 58.51
N LYS A 13 26.80 29.80 57.68
CA LYS A 13 27.44 29.60 56.37
C LYS A 13 28.68 28.72 56.49
N LYS A 14 28.66 27.55 55.85
CA LYS A 14 29.86 26.73 55.62
C LYS A 14 30.70 27.38 54.50
N GLY A 15 32.00 27.58 54.77
CA GLY A 15 32.95 28.12 53.79
C GLY A 15 33.15 27.23 52.56
N PRO A 16 33.78 27.75 51.49
CA PRO A 16 33.89 27.04 50.22
C PRO A 16 34.83 25.84 50.35
N LYS A 17 34.39 24.67 49.87
CA LYS A 17 35.22 23.46 49.76
C LYS A 17 36.19 23.60 48.58
N PRO A 18 37.42 23.04 48.64
CA PRO A 18 38.35 23.09 47.52
C PRO A 18 37.83 22.25 46.35
N VAL A 19 37.79 22.86 45.16
CA VAL A 19 37.43 22.21 43.91
C VAL A 19 38.56 21.26 43.49
N LEU A 20 38.25 19.97 43.37
CA LEU A 20 39.14 18.98 42.77
C LEU A 20 39.28 19.26 41.27
N ASN A 21 40.52 19.47 40.84
CA ASN A 21 40.88 19.73 39.46
C ASN A 21 40.71 18.43 38.65
N ARG A 22 39.60 18.28 37.91
CA ARG A 22 39.38 17.09 37.06
C ARG A 22 40.14 17.27 35.75
N HIS A 23 41.00 16.31 35.43
CA HIS A 23 41.72 16.27 34.16
C HIS A 23 40.80 15.69 33.07
N ASN A 24 40.85 16.26 31.86
CA ASN A 24 40.00 15.85 30.74
C ASN A 24 40.45 14.49 30.18
N ALA A 25 39.52 13.54 30.04
CA ALA A 25 39.75 12.16 29.64
C ALA A 25 40.04 11.92 28.14
N PHE A 26 40.32 12.97 27.36
CA PHE A 26 40.47 12.88 25.90
C PHE A 26 41.86 13.30 25.38
N SER A 27 42.83 13.60 26.25
CA SER A 27 44.17 14.01 25.83
C SER A 27 45.20 12.88 25.81
N HIS A 28 44.80 11.64 25.54
CA HIS A 28 45.74 10.52 25.42
C HIS A 28 45.70 9.94 24.00
N GLN A 29 46.42 10.61 23.10
CA GLN A 29 46.86 9.99 21.87
C GLN A 29 48.24 10.54 21.48
N GLU A 30 49.20 9.61 21.49
CA GLU A 30 50.50 9.62 20.80
C GLU A 30 51.62 10.50 21.38
N ASN A 31 52.50 9.87 22.18
CA ASN A 31 53.85 9.47 21.73
C ASN A 31 54.61 8.81 22.90
N GLU A 32 54.64 7.48 22.91
CA GLU A 32 55.67 6.70 23.60
C GLU A 32 56.92 6.70 22.71
N GLU A 33 58.04 7.24 23.20
CA GLU A 33 59.39 6.64 23.11
C GLU A 33 60.47 7.61 23.64
N ASN A 34 61.36 7.04 24.47
CA ASN A 34 62.68 7.50 24.94
C ASN A 34 62.76 8.20 26.31
N GLU A 35 62.95 7.38 27.36
CA GLU A 35 63.78 7.71 28.52
C GLU A 35 65.25 7.41 28.20
N VAL A 36 66.08 8.41 27.88
CA VAL A 36 67.47 8.56 28.39
C VAL A 36 67.97 9.99 28.14
N GLU A 37 68.76 10.50 29.09
CA GLU A 37 69.62 11.70 29.07
C GLU A 37 69.01 13.07 29.45
N GLU A 38 69.22 13.40 30.73
CA GLU A 38 69.19 14.74 31.30
C GLU A 38 70.25 15.66 30.65
N ASN A 39 69.91 16.96 30.63
CA ASN A 39 70.74 18.10 30.23
C ASN A 39 70.80 18.45 28.74
N GLN A 40 69.66 18.90 28.18
CA GLN A 40 69.64 20.05 27.23
C GLN A 40 68.25 20.62 26.83
N THR A 41 67.16 20.37 27.58
CA THR A 41 65.78 20.64 27.09
C THR A 41 64.98 21.72 27.82
N GLN A 42 65.60 22.67 28.54
CA GLN A 42 64.83 23.79 29.14
C GLN A 42 64.43 24.90 28.15
N GLN A 43 65.09 25.01 26.99
CA GLN A 43 64.71 25.96 25.94
C GLN A 43 63.64 25.40 24.98
N GLN A 44 63.64 24.09 24.71
CA GLN A 44 62.67 23.45 23.81
C GLN A 44 61.28 23.24 24.46
N MET A 45 61.21 23.07 25.79
CA MET A 45 59.93 22.98 26.52
C MET A 45 59.17 24.34 26.55
N LYS A 46 59.91 25.46 26.63
CA LYS A 46 59.33 26.83 26.62
C LYS A 46 58.85 27.28 25.24
N THR A 47 59.46 26.80 24.15
CA THR A 47 59.00 27.08 22.78
C THR A 47 57.78 26.24 22.41
N LYS A 48 57.72 24.99 22.86
CA LYS A 48 56.53 24.12 22.71
C LYS A 48 55.32 24.64 23.50
N SER A 49 55.49 25.10 24.75
CA SER A 49 54.37 25.68 25.52
C SER A 49 53.89 27.02 24.96
N LYS A 50 54.79 27.85 24.43
CA LYS A 50 54.43 29.08 23.69
C LYS A 50 53.69 28.75 22.39
N SER A 51 54.14 27.75 21.63
CA SER A 51 53.47 27.27 20.40
C SER A 51 52.07 26.72 20.68
N HIS A 52 51.92 25.94 21.76
CA HIS A 52 50.60 25.45 22.18
C HIS A 52 49.68 26.58 22.64
N ARG A 53 50.20 27.58 23.36
CA ARG A 53 49.45 28.77 23.76
C ARG A 53 49.04 29.63 22.55
N THR A 54 49.90 29.76 21.53
CA THR A 54 49.54 30.46 20.29
C THR A 54 48.47 29.71 19.50
N MET A 55 48.53 28.38 19.47
CA MET A 55 47.50 27.53 18.83
C MET A 55 46.14 27.68 19.54
N ILE A 56 46.12 27.63 20.87
CA ILE A 56 44.90 27.85 21.67
C ILE A 56 44.36 29.27 21.45
N ASN A 57 45.21 30.29 21.44
CA ASN A 57 44.77 31.67 21.19
C ASN A 57 44.22 31.86 19.77
N GLN A 58 44.80 31.16 18.78
CA GLN A 58 44.29 31.17 17.40
C GLN A 58 42.92 30.48 17.30
N GLN A 59 42.72 29.37 18.00
CA GLN A 59 41.42 28.67 18.10
C GLN A 59 40.37 29.49 18.85
N LEU A 60 40.76 30.20 19.92
CA LEU A 60 39.86 31.12 20.64
C LEU A 60 39.51 32.33 19.76
N SER A 61 40.47 32.86 19.01
CA SER A 61 40.22 33.96 18.07
C SER A 61 39.27 33.53 16.95
N SER A 62 39.39 32.33 16.39
CA SER A 62 38.46 31.83 15.37
C SER A 62 37.05 31.59 15.94
N TYR A 63 36.95 31.12 17.18
CA TYR A 63 35.65 31.00 17.87
C TYR A 63 34.99 32.36 18.12
N THR A 64 35.75 33.38 18.53
CA THR A 64 35.22 34.74 18.75
C THR A 64 34.79 35.44 17.47
N THR A 65 35.45 35.17 16.33
CA THR A 65 35.03 35.73 15.04
C THR A 65 33.82 34.99 14.49
N ALA A 66 33.73 33.68 14.67
CA ALA A 66 32.54 32.90 14.35
C ALA A 66 31.33 33.34 15.19
N SER A 67 31.50 33.56 16.50
CA SER A 67 30.40 34.01 17.37
C SER A 67 29.92 35.43 17.03
N LYS A 68 30.82 36.33 16.63
CA LYS A 68 30.44 37.66 16.13
C LYS A 68 29.63 37.57 14.84
N LYS A 69 30.04 36.74 13.88
CA LYS A 69 29.30 36.51 12.64
C LYS A 69 27.90 35.95 12.93
N ILE A 70 27.79 34.98 13.82
CA ILE A 70 26.50 34.42 14.25
C ILE A 70 25.63 35.50 14.91
N ALA A 71 26.21 36.37 15.74
CA ALA A 71 25.46 37.47 16.35
C ALA A 71 24.98 38.50 15.32
N GLU A 72 25.80 38.85 14.34
CA GLU A 72 25.42 39.72 13.22
C GLU A 72 24.33 39.10 12.34
N GLU A 73 24.38 37.79 12.10
CA GLU A 73 23.33 37.04 11.39
C GLU A 73 22.03 37.02 12.19
N HIS A 74 22.11 36.83 13.51
CA HIS A 74 20.94 36.86 14.40
C HIS A 74 20.29 38.24 14.45
N THR A 75 21.07 39.33 14.49
CA THR A 75 20.51 40.69 14.44
C THR A 75 19.86 40.98 13.09
N LYS A 76 20.48 40.57 11.98
CA LYS A 76 19.89 40.70 10.64
C LYS A 76 18.58 39.91 10.51
N ALA A 77 18.54 38.69 11.03
CA ALA A 77 17.34 37.86 11.04
C ALA A 77 16.19 38.53 11.83
N ILE A 78 16.48 39.12 13.01
CA ILE A 78 15.49 39.86 13.80
C ILE A 78 15.02 41.14 13.08
N GLU A 79 15.93 41.83 12.39
CA GLU A 79 15.60 43.04 11.61
C GLU A 79 14.68 42.72 10.42
N GLU A 80 14.87 41.57 9.77
CA GLU A 80 14.01 41.09 8.69
C GLU A 80 12.64 40.63 9.21
N ASP A 81 12.61 39.86 10.30
CA ASP A 81 11.38 39.41 10.95
C ASP A 81 11.57 39.22 12.47
N PRO A 82 10.89 40.01 13.32
CA PRO A 82 11.02 39.87 14.78
C PRO A 82 10.46 38.54 15.32
N THR A 83 9.66 37.82 14.52
CA THR A 83 9.05 36.53 14.88
C THR A 83 9.86 35.32 14.44
N ILE A 84 11.00 35.52 13.76
CA ILE A 84 11.80 34.44 13.15
C ILE A 84 12.31 33.37 14.13
N PHE A 85 12.46 33.73 15.41
CA PHE A 85 12.90 32.84 16.49
C PHE A 85 11.75 32.34 17.39
N ASP A 86 10.49 32.68 17.09
CA ASP A 86 9.32 32.23 17.85
C ASP A 86 8.86 30.84 17.41
N TYR A 87 9.67 29.83 17.73
CA TYR A 87 9.45 28.45 17.30
C TYR A 87 8.19 27.80 17.93
N ASP A 88 7.76 28.25 19.10
CA ASP A 88 6.65 27.63 19.85
C ASP A 88 5.30 28.00 19.22
N ALA A 89 5.10 29.29 18.90
CA ALA A 89 3.91 29.78 18.19
C ALA A 89 3.71 29.09 16.83
N VAL A 90 4.78 28.95 16.05
CA VAL A 90 4.76 28.27 14.75
C VAL A 90 4.44 26.78 14.87
N TYR A 91 4.97 26.11 15.90
CA TYR A 91 4.76 24.66 16.09
C TYR A 91 3.29 24.34 16.36
N ASP A 92 2.64 25.11 17.23
CA ASP A 92 1.22 24.93 17.53
C ASP A 92 0.36 25.16 16.30
N ASP A 93 0.70 26.15 15.47
CA ASP A 93 0.02 26.43 14.21
C ASP A 93 0.17 25.30 13.20
N LEU A 94 1.38 24.76 13.04
CA LEU A 94 1.65 23.60 12.20
C LEU A 94 0.85 22.38 12.66
N LYS A 95 0.80 22.13 13.98
CA LYS A 95 0.07 20.99 14.55
C LYS A 95 -1.44 21.16 14.42
N ASN A 96 -1.95 22.38 14.56
CA ASN A 96 -3.36 22.68 14.37
C ASN A 96 -3.77 22.53 12.91
N ALA A 97 -2.95 22.98 11.96
CA ALA A 97 -3.17 22.76 10.53
C ALA A 97 -3.15 21.25 10.18
N GLU A 98 -2.21 20.49 10.74
CA GLU A 98 -2.14 19.03 10.56
C GLU A 98 -3.38 18.32 11.12
N ARG A 99 -3.88 18.74 12.29
CA ARG A 99 -5.11 18.21 12.90
C ARG A 99 -6.33 18.49 12.03
N LYS A 100 -6.51 19.73 11.57
CA LYS A 100 -7.59 20.12 10.65
C LYS A 100 -7.55 19.31 9.36
N GLN A 101 -6.38 19.10 8.77
CA GLN A 101 -6.22 18.27 7.57
C GLN A 101 -6.65 16.81 7.83
N LYS A 102 -6.25 16.24 8.97
CA LYS A 102 -6.64 14.88 9.38
C LYS A 102 -8.14 14.76 9.65
N GLU A 103 -8.76 15.77 10.24
CA GLU A 103 -10.21 15.80 10.50
C GLU A 103 -11.01 15.91 9.19
N ALA A 104 -10.56 16.75 8.25
CA ALA A 104 -11.15 16.83 6.91
C ALA A 104 -11.10 15.48 6.19
N MET A 105 -9.98 14.75 6.28
CA MET A 105 -9.88 13.39 5.71
C MET A 105 -10.83 12.39 6.39
N LYS A 106 -10.95 12.43 7.72
CA LYS A 106 -11.83 11.51 8.47
C LYS A 106 -13.32 11.73 8.19
N THR A 107 -13.75 12.98 8.02
CA THR A 107 -15.18 13.28 7.75
C THR A 107 -15.62 12.78 6.38
N ALA A 108 -14.74 12.79 5.37
CA ALA A 108 -14.99 12.22 4.05
C ALA A 108 -15.03 10.68 4.08
N ASP A 109 -14.15 10.03 4.83
CA ASP A 109 -13.97 8.58 4.81
C ASP A 109 -15.02 7.77 5.60
N THR A 110 -15.84 8.40 6.46
CA THR A 110 -16.71 7.66 7.39
C THR A 110 -18.06 7.20 6.81
N LYS A 111 -18.48 7.71 5.65
CA LYS A 111 -19.83 7.40 5.11
C LYS A 111 -19.88 6.36 4.00
N GLN A 112 -18.78 6.08 3.32
CA GLN A 112 -18.76 5.14 2.20
C GLN A 112 -17.81 3.97 2.50
N ALA A 113 -18.27 2.74 2.30
CA ALA A 113 -17.39 1.59 2.46
C ALA A 113 -16.32 1.61 1.36
N ARG A 114 -15.07 1.32 1.74
CA ARG A 114 -13.84 1.47 0.93
C ARG A 114 -13.87 0.79 -0.45
N TYR A 115 -14.80 -0.11 -0.71
CA TYR A 115 -14.88 -0.91 -1.94
C TYR A 115 -16.20 -0.78 -2.71
N ILE A 116 -17.22 -0.11 -2.17
CA ILE A 116 -18.54 -0.04 -2.83
C ILE A 116 -18.43 0.73 -4.14
N GLN A 117 -17.70 1.84 -4.16
CA GLN A 117 -17.50 2.62 -5.37
C GLN A 117 -16.85 1.78 -6.48
N GLY A 118 -15.77 1.06 -6.16
CA GLY A 118 -15.12 0.17 -7.13
C GLY A 118 -16.05 -0.94 -7.62
N LEU A 119 -16.89 -1.51 -6.76
CA LEU A 119 -17.90 -2.50 -7.15
C LEU A 119 -18.94 -1.92 -8.12
N LEU A 120 -19.40 -0.69 -7.88
CA LEU A 120 -20.33 0.02 -8.74
C LEU A 120 -19.69 0.34 -10.10
N GLU A 121 -18.49 0.89 -10.10
CA GLU A 121 -17.72 1.18 -11.33
C GLU A 121 -17.51 -0.10 -12.16
N MET A 122 -17.11 -1.21 -11.53
CA MET A 122 -16.94 -2.50 -12.23
C MET A 122 -18.26 -3.11 -12.70
N ALA A 123 -19.38 -2.85 -12.02
CA ALA A 123 -20.70 -3.27 -12.48
C ALA A 123 -21.12 -2.45 -13.72
N GLU A 124 -20.81 -1.16 -13.76
CA GLU A 124 -21.07 -0.33 -14.93
C GLU A 124 -20.19 -0.70 -16.13
N ILE A 125 -18.89 -0.97 -15.92
CA ILE A 125 -17.99 -1.45 -16.98
C ILE A 125 -18.55 -2.72 -17.60
N ARG A 126 -18.92 -3.72 -16.78
CA ARG A 126 -19.53 -4.96 -17.28
C ARG A 126 -20.84 -4.74 -18.05
N LYS A 127 -21.65 -3.75 -17.66
CA LYS A 127 -22.86 -3.40 -18.42
C LYS A 127 -22.51 -2.84 -19.79
N ARG A 128 -21.50 -1.96 -19.88
CA ARG A 128 -21.01 -1.41 -21.15
C ARG A 128 -20.42 -2.50 -22.03
N ASP A 129 -19.56 -3.36 -21.48
CA ASP A 129 -18.96 -4.49 -22.19
C ASP A 129 -20.03 -5.43 -22.76
N ARG A 130 -21.07 -5.72 -21.99
CA ARG A 130 -22.19 -6.56 -22.45
C ARG A 130 -22.89 -5.95 -23.66
N LEU A 131 -23.19 -4.64 -23.61
CA LEU A 131 -23.83 -3.94 -24.73
C LEU A 131 -22.93 -3.95 -25.98
N LEU A 132 -21.63 -3.70 -25.80
CA LEU A 132 -20.66 -3.70 -26.89
C LEU A 132 -20.47 -5.11 -27.50
N ALA A 133 -20.53 -6.16 -26.68
CA ALA A 133 -20.49 -7.54 -27.14
C ALA A 133 -21.76 -7.93 -27.92
N GLU A 134 -22.94 -7.50 -27.45
CA GLU A 134 -24.21 -7.69 -28.17
C GLU A 134 -24.18 -6.99 -29.53
N GLU A 135 -23.69 -5.76 -29.61
CA GLU A 135 -23.58 -5.02 -30.88
C GLU A 135 -22.59 -5.67 -31.86
N LYS A 136 -21.40 -6.08 -31.38
CA LYS A 136 -20.44 -6.83 -32.20
C LYS A 136 -21.00 -8.17 -32.68
N LYS A 137 -21.84 -8.83 -31.86
CA LYS A 137 -22.53 -10.06 -32.24
C LYS A 137 -23.53 -9.79 -33.36
N VAL A 138 -24.37 -8.78 -33.22
CA VAL A 138 -25.35 -8.41 -34.26
C VAL A 138 -24.66 -7.97 -35.55
N ALA A 139 -23.55 -7.21 -35.47
CA ALA A 139 -22.77 -6.84 -36.65
C ALA A 139 -22.20 -8.07 -37.37
N ARG A 140 -21.66 -9.04 -36.63
CA ARG A 140 -21.17 -10.30 -37.19
C ARG A 140 -22.29 -11.15 -37.80
N GLU A 141 -23.47 -11.18 -37.19
CA GLU A 141 -24.64 -11.86 -37.76
C GLU A 141 -25.05 -11.22 -39.09
N ARG A 142 -25.04 -9.88 -39.20
CA ARG A 142 -25.31 -9.16 -40.46
C ARG A 142 -24.26 -9.41 -41.53
N GLU A 143 -22.97 -9.42 -41.16
CA GLU A 143 -21.89 -9.75 -42.09
C GLU A 143 -22.00 -11.19 -42.60
N ALA A 144 -22.43 -12.13 -41.74
CA ALA A 144 -22.66 -13.52 -42.10
C ALA A 144 -23.89 -13.71 -43.00
N GLU A 145 -24.95 -12.92 -42.79
CA GLU A 145 -26.12 -12.86 -43.68
C GLU A 145 -25.78 -12.21 -45.04
N GLY A 146 -24.77 -11.34 -45.08
CA GLY A 146 -24.06 -10.90 -46.28
C GLY A 146 -25.00 -10.50 -47.43
N ASP A 147 -24.92 -11.24 -48.53
CA ASP A 147 -25.65 -10.95 -49.77
C ASP A 147 -27.14 -11.36 -49.73
N ALA A 148 -27.58 -12.14 -48.73
CA ALA A 148 -28.95 -12.65 -48.68
C ALA A 148 -30.02 -11.55 -48.50
N TYR A 149 -29.59 -10.37 -48.04
CA TYR A 149 -30.45 -9.22 -47.79
C TYR A 149 -29.93 -7.92 -48.42
N ALA A 150 -28.94 -8.00 -49.32
CA ALA A 150 -28.37 -6.82 -49.99
C ALA A 150 -29.41 -6.05 -50.84
N ASP A 151 -30.39 -6.75 -51.40
CA ASP A 151 -31.48 -6.16 -52.17
C ASP A 151 -32.60 -5.54 -51.32
N LYS A 152 -32.52 -5.63 -49.98
CA LYS A 152 -33.54 -5.11 -49.05
C LYS A 152 -33.04 -3.86 -48.33
N GLU A 153 -33.94 -2.90 -48.13
CA GLU A 153 -33.61 -1.64 -47.46
C GLU A 153 -33.28 -1.84 -45.97
N GLU A 154 -32.18 -1.25 -45.50
CA GLU A 154 -31.78 -1.29 -44.08
C GLU A 154 -32.48 -0.18 -43.29
N PHE A 155 -33.43 -0.56 -42.44
CA PHE A 155 -34.11 0.38 -41.55
C PHE A 155 -33.50 0.35 -40.15
N THR A 156 -32.71 1.36 -39.82
CA THR A 156 -32.21 1.61 -38.46
C THR A 156 -32.98 2.77 -37.82
N THR A 157 -33.51 2.54 -36.62
CA THR A 157 -34.22 3.59 -35.85
C THR A 157 -33.24 4.66 -35.38
N GLU A 158 -33.70 5.91 -35.27
CA GLU A 158 -32.85 7.02 -34.79
C GLU A 158 -32.27 6.75 -33.39
N ALA A 159 -33.02 6.06 -32.53
CA ALA A 159 -32.56 5.67 -31.20
C ALA A 159 -31.36 4.72 -31.25
N TYR A 160 -31.37 3.76 -32.19
CA TYR A 160 -30.26 2.83 -32.39
C TYR A 160 -29.01 3.53 -32.93
N LYS A 161 -29.17 4.48 -33.85
CA LYS A 161 -28.06 5.30 -34.36
C LYS A 161 -27.40 6.10 -33.23
N LYS A 162 -28.20 6.73 -32.37
CA LYS A 162 -27.71 7.47 -31.18
C LYS A 162 -27.01 6.57 -30.17
N GLN A 163 -27.56 5.37 -29.92
CA GLN A 163 -26.94 4.40 -29.02
C GLN A 163 -25.56 3.95 -29.54
N LYS A 164 -25.45 3.67 -30.83
CA LYS A 164 -24.19 3.29 -31.48
C LYS A 164 -23.14 4.40 -31.39
N GLU A 165 -23.52 5.64 -31.68
CA GLU A 165 -22.62 6.80 -31.60
C GLU A 165 -22.11 7.04 -30.16
N GLU A 166 -22.99 6.90 -29.16
CA GLU A 166 -22.60 7.04 -27.75
C GLU A 166 -21.64 5.93 -27.32
N LEU A 167 -21.85 4.69 -27.76
CA LEU A 167 -20.94 3.58 -27.47
C LEU A 167 -19.58 3.74 -28.17
N GLU A 168 -19.55 4.17 -29.42
CA GLU A 168 -18.30 4.48 -30.13
C GLU A 168 -17.53 5.62 -29.47
N ARG A 169 -18.23 6.65 -28.99
CA ARG A 169 -17.64 7.76 -28.23
C ARG A 169 -17.02 7.28 -26.91
N ILE A 170 -17.74 6.45 -26.16
CA ILE A 170 -17.26 5.87 -24.91
C ILE A 170 -16.05 4.96 -25.16
N GLU A 171 -16.08 4.11 -26.19
CA GLU A 171 -14.96 3.25 -26.55
C GLU A 171 -13.71 4.06 -26.94
N ALA A 172 -13.89 5.13 -27.72
CA ALA A 172 -12.78 6.00 -28.09
C ALA A 172 -12.16 6.72 -26.88
N GLU A 173 -12.99 7.21 -25.95
CA GLU A 173 -12.51 7.83 -24.71
C GLU A 173 -11.80 6.82 -23.81
N GLU A 174 -12.35 5.62 -23.65
CA GLU A 174 -11.73 4.55 -22.88
C GLU A 174 -10.39 4.14 -23.49
N ARG A 175 -10.31 3.98 -24.82
CA ARG A 175 -9.07 3.66 -25.52
C ARG A 175 -8.00 4.73 -25.30
N GLN A 176 -8.35 6.02 -25.40
CA GLN A 176 -7.43 7.11 -25.08
C GLN A 176 -7.00 7.10 -23.60
N ARG A 177 -7.91 6.75 -22.69
CA ARG A 177 -7.62 6.64 -21.25
C ARG A 177 -6.67 5.48 -20.99
N GLU A 178 -6.89 4.33 -21.62
CA GLU A 178 -6.02 3.16 -21.54
C GLU A 178 -4.63 3.47 -22.09
N GLU A 179 -4.50 4.10 -23.25
CA GLU A 179 -3.21 4.51 -23.81
C GLU A 179 -2.44 5.44 -22.86
N LYS A 180 -3.12 6.42 -22.26
CA LYS A 180 -2.54 7.30 -21.24
C LYS A 180 -2.17 6.53 -19.98
N ALA A 181 -2.97 5.56 -19.55
CA ALA A 181 -2.70 4.72 -18.40
C ALA A 181 -1.50 3.79 -18.65
N GLN A 182 -1.39 3.18 -19.84
CA GLN A 182 -0.25 2.36 -20.27
C GLN A 182 1.06 3.15 -20.22
N LYS A 183 1.06 4.40 -20.71
CA LYS A 183 2.21 5.32 -20.60
C LYS A 183 2.60 5.62 -19.15
N LYS A 184 1.67 5.53 -18.21
CA LYS A 184 1.87 5.78 -16.77
C LYS A 184 2.19 4.52 -15.95
N LYS A 185 2.27 3.32 -16.55
CA LYS A 185 2.58 2.07 -15.83
C LYS A 185 4.02 1.97 -15.32
N SER A 186 4.91 2.88 -15.72
CA SER A 186 6.28 2.89 -15.25
C SER A 186 6.38 3.27 -13.77
N MET A 187 7.27 2.60 -13.04
CA MET A 187 7.58 2.89 -11.64
C MET A 187 7.99 4.37 -11.43
N THR A 188 8.63 4.98 -12.43
CA THR A 188 8.99 6.41 -12.38
C THR A 188 7.76 7.33 -12.37
N SER A 189 6.67 6.95 -13.05
CA SER A 189 5.41 7.69 -13.02
C SER A 189 4.71 7.56 -11.67
N PHE A 190 4.81 6.39 -11.02
CA PHE A 190 4.31 6.20 -9.66
C PHE A 190 5.05 7.11 -8.67
N TYR A 191 6.39 7.12 -8.70
CA TYR A 191 7.17 8.01 -7.84
C TYR A 191 6.88 9.48 -8.11
N ARG A 192 6.75 9.87 -9.38
CA ARG A 192 6.33 11.23 -9.76
C ARG A 192 4.98 11.59 -9.14
N GLN A 193 3.97 10.74 -9.30
CA GLN A 193 2.64 10.98 -8.71
C GLN A 193 2.67 11.07 -7.18
N VAL A 194 3.49 10.26 -6.50
CA VAL A 194 3.65 10.33 -5.05
C VAL A 194 4.31 11.65 -4.64
N LEU A 195 5.32 12.09 -5.38
CA LEU A 195 5.98 13.38 -5.15
C LEU A 195 5.03 14.54 -5.43
N ASP A 196 4.35 14.55 -6.57
CA ASP A 196 3.34 15.57 -6.94
C ASP A 196 2.24 15.67 -5.86
N ARG A 197 1.78 14.53 -5.32
CA ARG A 197 0.78 14.53 -4.24
C ARG A 197 1.33 15.11 -2.94
N LYS A 198 2.58 14.80 -2.60
CA LYS A 198 3.25 15.37 -1.42
C LYS A 198 3.49 16.88 -1.59
N GLU A 199 3.90 17.31 -2.77
CA GLU A 199 4.09 18.71 -3.11
C GLU A 199 2.77 19.47 -3.06
N ALA A 200 1.69 18.95 -3.67
CA ALA A 200 0.37 19.55 -3.58
C ALA A 200 -0.13 19.65 -2.13
N SER A 201 0.07 18.60 -1.32
CA SER A 201 -0.25 18.65 0.12
C SER A 201 0.58 19.69 0.85
N ARG A 202 1.87 19.84 0.53
CA ARG A 202 2.76 20.83 1.13
C ARG A 202 2.33 22.25 0.74
N LEU A 203 2.01 22.49 -0.52
CA LEU A 203 1.54 23.78 -1.02
C LEU A 203 0.21 24.18 -0.38
N ALA A 204 -0.75 23.25 -0.30
CA ALA A 204 -2.01 23.49 0.40
C ALA A 204 -1.80 23.80 1.88
N PHE A 205 -0.84 23.12 2.52
CA PHE A 205 -0.50 23.35 3.91
C PHE A 205 0.16 24.73 4.12
N MET A 206 1.13 25.11 3.28
CA MET A 206 1.75 26.44 3.35
C MET A 206 0.73 27.55 3.11
N LYS A 207 -0.17 27.38 2.13
CA LYS A 207 -1.26 28.32 1.88
C LYS A 207 -2.20 28.46 3.09
N ALA A 208 -2.58 27.35 3.71
CA ALA A 208 -3.42 27.38 4.91
C ALA A 208 -2.72 28.05 6.12
N MET A 209 -1.39 27.97 6.17
CA MET A 209 -0.60 28.63 7.20
C MET A 209 -0.47 30.15 6.94
N GLU A 210 -0.28 30.55 5.68
CA GLU A 210 -0.25 31.97 5.25
C GLU A 210 -1.62 32.66 5.43
N GLU A 211 -2.72 31.95 5.15
CA GLU A 211 -4.08 32.42 5.45
C GLU A 211 -4.33 32.57 6.95
N LYS A 212 -3.61 31.82 7.79
CA LYS A 212 -3.73 31.91 9.25
C LYS A 212 -2.88 33.05 9.81
N SER A 213 -1.65 33.24 9.34
CA SER A 213 -0.77 34.34 9.79
C SER A 213 -1.26 35.71 9.35
N SER A 214 -2.08 35.78 8.28
CA SER A 214 -2.73 37.03 7.84
C SER A 214 -4.06 37.33 8.53
N ALA A 215 -4.62 36.38 9.29
CA ALA A 215 -5.80 36.61 10.11
C ALA A 215 -5.37 37.24 11.45
N PRO A 216 -6.05 38.29 11.94
CA PRO A 216 -5.72 38.86 13.25
C PRO A 216 -5.94 37.82 14.35
N ASP A 217 -4.97 37.71 15.26
CA ASP A 217 -4.98 36.80 16.41
C ASP A 217 -6.23 36.96 17.26
N THR A 218 -7.27 36.17 16.99
CA THR A 218 -8.43 36.02 17.87
C THR A 218 -8.31 34.86 18.85
N SER A 219 -7.15 34.20 18.92
CA SER A 219 -6.82 33.32 20.05
C SER A 219 -6.08 34.11 21.12
N ALA A 220 -6.80 35.02 21.76
CA ALA A 220 -6.37 35.52 23.07
C ALA A 220 -6.22 34.31 24.02
N PRO A 221 -5.20 34.29 24.89
CA PRO A 221 -5.16 33.32 25.98
C PRO A 221 -6.47 33.47 26.75
N ILE A 222 -7.20 32.37 26.95
CA ILE A 222 -8.38 32.40 27.82
C ILE A 222 -7.85 32.91 29.16
N PRO A 223 -8.27 34.10 29.64
CA PRO A 223 -7.75 34.62 30.89
C PRO A 223 -8.12 33.60 31.96
N ALA A 224 -7.16 33.19 32.80
CA ALA A 224 -7.35 32.16 33.86
C ALA A 224 -8.61 32.36 34.73
N ARG A 225 -9.11 33.61 34.78
CA ARG A 225 -10.38 33.99 35.42
C ARG A 225 -11.61 33.31 34.78
N GLN A 226 -11.66 33.18 33.45
CA GLN A 226 -12.74 32.50 32.75
C GLN A 226 -12.71 30.99 32.97
N GLU A 227 -11.53 30.38 33.11
CA GLU A 227 -11.42 28.95 33.41
C GLU A 227 -11.93 28.63 34.83
N ALA A 228 -11.60 29.47 35.82
CA ALA A 228 -12.12 29.33 37.18
C ALA A 228 -13.65 29.45 37.25
N ASP A 229 -14.23 30.39 36.50
CA ASP A 229 -15.70 30.57 36.43
C ASP A 229 -16.41 29.40 35.75
N LEU A 230 -15.75 28.72 34.81
CA LEU A 230 -16.26 27.53 34.13
C LEU A 230 -16.17 26.28 35.03
N ASP A 231 -15.04 26.11 35.74
CA ASP A 231 -14.82 25.00 36.66
C ASP A 231 -15.80 25.07 37.87
N LEU A 232 -16.17 26.27 38.32
CA LEU A 232 -17.23 26.47 39.32
C LEU A 232 -18.60 25.94 38.88
N LYS A 233 -19.04 26.35 37.68
CA LYS A 233 -20.33 25.90 37.12
C LYS A 233 -20.37 24.39 36.89
N LEU A 234 -19.25 23.83 36.47
CA LEU A 234 -19.09 22.39 36.26
C LEU A 234 -19.17 21.62 37.59
N ALA A 235 -18.55 22.15 38.65
CA ALA A 235 -18.63 21.55 39.98
C ALA A 235 -20.04 21.61 40.57
N GLU A 236 -20.78 22.70 40.37
CA GLU A 236 -22.19 22.80 40.78
C GLU A 236 -23.07 21.77 40.07
N GLN A 237 -22.92 21.64 38.74
CA GLN A 237 -23.64 20.63 37.97
C GLN A 237 -23.32 19.21 38.44
N ALA A 238 -22.05 18.91 38.70
CA ALA A 238 -21.65 17.60 39.19
C ALA A 238 -22.19 17.26 40.59
N ARG A 239 -22.31 18.27 41.45
CA ARG A 239 -22.94 18.12 42.78
C ARG A 239 -24.44 17.87 42.65
N LEU A 240 -25.12 18.51 41.70
CA LEU A 240 -26.52 18.20 41.35
C LEU A 240 -26.69 16.77 40.82
N GLU A 241 -25.70 16.26 40.09
CA GLU A 241 -25.63 14.87 39.61
C GLU A 241 -25.20 13.87 40.72
N GLY A 242 -24.94 14.33 41.95
CA GLY A 242 -24.58 13.48 43.10
C GLY A 242 -23.10 13.05 43.15
N LYS A 243 -22.23 13.66 42.34
CA LYS A 243 -20.77 13.40 42.35
C LYS A 243 -20.05 14.29 43.37
N THR A 244 -18.97 13.78 43.97
CA THR A 244 -18.22 14.49 45.01
C THR A 244 -16.99 15.20 44.46
N VAL A 245 -17.14 16.49 44.13
CA VAL A 245 -16.06 17.31 43.55
C VAL A 245 -15.42 18.21 44.61
N ARG A 246 -14.08 18.21 44.70
CA ARG A 246 -13.30 19.08 45.60
C ARG A 246 -12.76 20.29 44.84
N LEU A 247 -12.99 21.48 45.41
CA LEU A 247 -12.51 22.78 44.89
C LEU A 247 -11.37 23.31 45.77
N ASN A 248 -10.41 24.02 45.15
CA ASN A 248 -9.34 24.74 45.85
C ASN A 248 -9.77 26.18 46.18
N ASP A 249 -8.95 26.93 46.92
CA ASP A 249 -9.23 28.33 47.31
C ASP A 249 -9.34 29.30 46.12
N SER A 250 -8.78 28.91 44.96
CA SER A 250 -8.92 29.61 43.67
C SER A 250 -10.15 29.17 42.88
N ASN A 251 -11.06 28.38 43.47
CA ASN A 251 -12.25 27.81 42.84
C ASN A 251 -12.00 26.84 41.68
N GLU A 252 -10.78 26.31 41.58
CA GLU A 252 -10.40 25.30 40.59
C GLU A 252 -10.69 23.89 41.11
N ILE A 253 -11.08 22.97 40.21
CA ILE A 253 -11.35 21.58 40.58
C ILE A 253 -10.04 20.80 40.77
N VAL A 254 -9.79 20.34 42.00
CA VAL A 254 -8.58 19.62 42.38
C VAL A 254 -8.57 18.19 41.83
N ASP A 255 -9.72 17.51 41.83
CA ASP A 255 -9.86 16.12 41.38
C ASP A 255 -10.92 15.99 40.27
N LYS A 256 -10.46 15.95 39.01
CA LYS A 256 -11.34 15.84 37.83
C LYS A 256 -11.82 14.41 37.55
N ARG A 257 -11.46 13.42 38.38
CA ARG A 257 -11.75 11.99 38.13
C ARG A 257 -13.23 11.63 38.19
N GLU A 258 -13.97 12.20 39.13
CA GLU A 258 -15.41 11.93 39.29
C GLU A 258 -16.26 12.70 38.27
N LEU A 259 -15.68 13.76 37.68
CA LEU A 259 -16.27 14.50 36.56
C LEU A 259 -16.15 13.75 35.24
N LEU A 260 -15.19 12.83 35.13
CA LEU A 260 -15.12 11.93 33.99
C LEU A 260 -16.29 10.94 34.10
N GLY A 261 -17.15 10.91 33.08
CA GLY A 261 -18.20 9.90 33.01
C GLY A 261 -17.61 8.49 33.12
N ALA A 262 -18.40 7.53 33.62
CA ALA A 262 -18.01 6.13 33.86
C ALA A 262 -17.56 5.34 32.61
N GLY A 263 -17.32 6.01 31.48
CA GLY A 263 -16.79 5.48 30.24
C GLY A 263 -15.64 6.34 29.72
N LEU A 264 -14.55 6.45 30.48
CA LEU A 264 -13.28 6.87 29.89
C LEU A 264 -12.97 5.91 28.73
N ASN A 265 -12.88 6.44 27.51
CA ASN A 265 -12.51 5.73 26.28
C ASN A 265 -11.03 5.24 26.31
N THR A 266 -10.57 4.65 27.41
CA THR A 266 -9.42 3.75 27.35
C THR A 266 -9.91 2.53 26.59
N LYS A 267 -9.46 2.36 25.34
CA LYS A 267 -9.64 1.09 24.64
C LYS A 267 -9.16 0.01 25.61
N PRO A 268 -10.01 -0.91 26.07
CA PRO A 268 -9.57 -1.98 26.93
C PRO A 268 -8.44 -2.69 26.17
N LYS A 269 -7.24 -2.75 26.76
CA LYS A 269 -6.19 -3.60 26.22
C LYS A 269 -6.80 -5.01 26.18
N TYR A 270 -6.85 -5.59 24.98
CA TYR A 270 -7.34 -6.95 24.77
C TYR A 270 -6.74 -7.87 25.86
N GLY A 271 -7.60 -8.48 26.67
CA GLY A 271 -7.22 -9.40 27.74
C GLY A 271 -7.74 -9.06 29.14
N SER A 272 -8.14 -7.83 29.43
CA SER A 272 -8.53 -7.45 30.81
C SER A 272 -9.97 -7.79 31.23
N PHE A 273 -10.82 -8.30 30.33
CA PHE A 273 -12.17 -8.78 30.68
C PHE A 273 -12.23 -10.24 31.12
N ALA A 274 -11.14 -11.01 30.97
CA ALA A 274 -11.13 -12.42 31.32
C ALA A 274 -11.28 -12.68 32.83
N SER A 275 -10.92 -11.71 33.68
CA SER A 275 -11.01 -11.86 35.15
C SER A 275 -12.41 -11.52 35.71
N LEU A 276 -13.23 -10.74 35.01
CA LEU A 276 -14.61 -10.42 35.42
C LEU A 276 -15.67 -11.27 34.69
N ALA A 277 -15.34 -11.84 33.53
CA ALA A 277 -16.22 -12.74 32.78
C ALA A 277 -16.28 -14.17 33.38
N SER A 278 -15.45 -14.48 34.39
CA SER A 278 -15.42 -15.82 34.98
C SER A 278 -16.55 -16.07 35.98
N THR A 279 -17.27 -15.04 36.45
CA THR A 279 -18.26 -15.18 37.53
C THR A 279 -19.72 -14.99 37.10
N ASP A 280 -20.01 -14.44 35.90
CA ASP A 280 -21.39 -14.25 35.41
C ASP A 280 -21.71 -15.19 34.22
N GLU A 281 -22.61 -16.15 34.44
CA GLU A 281 -22.99 -17.18 33.47
C GLU A 281 -23.55 -16.61 32.17
N ARG A 282 -24.24 -15.47 32.24
CA ARG A 282 -24.82 -14.78 31.08
C ARG A 282 -23.77 -14.23 30.12
N ILE A 283 -22.59 -13.90 30.63
CA ILE A 283 -21.46 -13.40 29.81
C ILE A 283 -20.80 -14.58 29.08
N ARG A 284 -20.72 -15.76 29.72
CA ARG A 284 -20.19 -16.98 29.09
C ARG A 284 -21.07 -17.48 27.95
N GLU A 285 -22.40 -17.45 28.12
CA GLU A 285 -23.32 -17.86 27.05
C GLU A 285 -23.21 -16.94 25.84
N ARG A 286 -23.16 -15.62 26.05
CA ARG A 286 -22.97 -14.65 24.97
C ARG A 286 -21.61 -14.81 24.28
N GLN A 287 -20.55 -15.17 25.01
CA GLN A 287 -19.24 -15.45 24.42
C GLN A 287 -19.26 -16.73 23.58
N LYS A 288 -19.90 -17.79 24.05
CA LYS A 288 -20.06 -19.03 23.27
C LYS A 288 -20.86 -18.80 21.99
N GLU A 289 -21.96 -18.05 22.06
CA GLU A 289 -22.76 -17.67 20.90
C GLU A 289 -21.92 -16.87 19.89
N TYR A 290 -21.12 -15.92 20.38
CA TYR A 290 -20.22 -15.13 19.53
C TYR A 290 -19.11 -15.99 18.89
N ASP A 291 -18.54 -16.93 19.63
CA ASP A 291 -17.52 -17.86 19.12
C ASP A 291 -18.09 -18.84 18.08
N GLU A 292 -19.32 -19.33 18.28
CA GLU A 292 -20.03 -20.16 17.31
C GLU A 292 -20.39 -19.37 16.04
N TYR A 293 -20.87 -18.14 16.19
CA TYR A 293 -21.11 -17.24 15.05
C TYR A 293 -19.83 -16.99 14.24
N LYS A 294 -18.71 -16.76 14.93
CA LYS A 294 -17.40 -16.57 14.30
C LYS A 294 -16.96 -17.82 13.54
N ARG A 295 -17.12 -19.01 14.12
CA ARG A 295 -16.82 -20.29 13.43
C ARG A 295 -17.67 -20.49 12.18
N LYS A 296 -18.99 -20.30 12.28
CA LYS A 296 -19.90 -20.41 11.11
C LYS A 296 -19.53 -19.45 9.99
N LYS A 297 -19.13 -18.21 10.32
CA LYS A 297 -18.70 -17.23 9.30
C LYS A 297 -17.38 -17.59 8.63
N VAL A 298 -16.44 -18.20 9.36
CA VAL A 298 -15.18 -18.71 8.78
C VAL A 298 -15.47 -19.89 7.85
N GLU A 299 -16.29 -20.84 8.26
CA GLU A 299 -16.68 -21.98 7.41
C GLU A 299 -17.42 -21.54 6.13
N GLU A 300 -18.32 -20.56 6.23
CA GLU A 300 -19.00 -19.97 5.07
C GLU A 300 -18.00 -19.32 4.09
N TYR A 301 -17.00 -18.62 4.61
CA TYR A 301 -15.96 -18.00 3.79
C TYR A 301 -15.06 -19.04 3.12
N GLU A 302 -14.70 -20.12 3.81
CA GLU A 302 -13.90 -21.21 3.25
C GLU A 302 -14.66 -21.99 2.17
N LYS A 303 -15.96 -22.27 2.37
CA LYS A 303 -16.82 -22.87 1.34
C LYS A 303 -16.90 -22.01 0.09
N ARG A 304 -17.13 -20.71 0.25
CA ARG A 304 -17.22 -19.74 -0.87
C ARG A 304 -15.90 -19.56 -1.61
N LYS A 305 -14.76 -19.70 -0.91
CA LYS A 305 -13.41 -19.69 -1.49
C LYS A 305 -13.12 -20.98 -2.29
N HIS A 306 -13.68 -22.12 -1.87
CA HIS A 306 -13.52 -23.40 -2.56
C HIS A 306 -14.43 -23.56 -3.77
N GLU A 307 -15.68 -23.08 -3.74
CA GLU A 307 -16.63 -23.17 -4.86
C GLU A 307 -16.16 -22.38 -6.10
N GLY A 308 -15.64 -21.15 -5.94
CA GLY A 308 -15.25 -20.32 -7.09
C GLY A 308 -14.00 -20.78 -7.86
N ARG A 309 -13.09 -21.52 -7.21
CA ARG A 309 -11.84 -22.01 -7.85
C ARG A 309 -11.92 -23.45 -8.35
N HIS A 310 -12.78 -24.27 -7.76
CA HIS A 310 -12.93 -25.67 -8.18
C HIS A 310 -13.75 -25.77 -9.47
N ASP A 311 -14.83 -24.98 -9.59
CA ASP A 311 -15.72 -24.99 -10.76
C ASP A 311 -15.04 -24.53 -12.05
N GLU A 312 -14.21 -23.48 -11.98
CA GLU A 312 -13.48 -22.97 -13.16
C GLU A 312 -12.39 -23.96 -13.62
N ARG A 313 -11.69 -24.58 -12.67
CA ARG A 313 -10.64 -25.57 -12.97
C ARG A 313 -11.24 -26.86 -13.52
N GLU A 314 -12.37 -27.29 -13.00
CA GLU A 314 -13.08 -28.49 -13.43
C GLU A 314 -13.71 -28.31 -14.81
N ARG A 315 -14.26 -27.12 -15.11
CA ARG A 315 -14.72 -26.78 -16.46
C ARG A 315 -13.56 -26.75 -17.46
N LEU A 316 -12.44 -26.13 -17.08
CA LEU A 316 -11.25 -26.08 -17.94
C LEU A 316 -10.64 -27.48 -18.14
N SER A 317 -10.59 -28.32 -17.11
CA SER A 317 -10.07 -29.68 -17.24
C SER A 317 -10.95 -30.57 -18.11
N ARG A 318 -12.29 -30.44 -18.01
CA ARG A 318 -13.23 -31.16 -18.88
C ARG A 318 -13.11 -30.75 -20.35
N GLU A 319 -12.89 -29.46 -20.63
CA GLU A 319 -12.68 -28.99 -22.01
C GLU A 319 -11.34 -29.49 -22.57
N VAL A 320 -10.27 -29.47 -21.78
CA VAL A 320 -8.97 -30.04 -22.17
C VAL A 320 -9.07 -31.54 -22.41
N GLU A 321 -9.78 -32.27 -21.55
CA GLU A 321 -10.02 -33.70 -21.72
C GLU A 321 -10.80 -34.00 -23.00
N ARG A 322 -11.83 -33.20 -23.30
CA ARG A 322 -12.60 -33.31 -24.55
C ARG A 322 -11.71 -33.06 -25.78
N GLN A 323 -10.86 -32.04 -25.76
CA GLN A 323 -9.91 -31.77 -26.86
C GLN A 323 -8.89 -32.89 -27.04
N MET A 324 -8.40 -33.47 -25.95
CA MET A 324 -7.47 -34.61 -25.99
C MET A 324 -8.12 -35.87 -26.56
N LEU A 325 -9.38 -36.14 -26.19
CA LEU A 325 -10.15 -37.26 -26.76
C LEU A 325 -10.40 -37.06 -28.25
N GLU A 326 -10.79 -35.85 -28.67
CA GLU A 326 -11.07 -35.54 -30.06
C GLU A 326 -9.81 -35.63 -30.95
N ASN A 327 -8.65 -35.21 -30.43
CA ASN A 327 -7.36 -35.38 -31.10
C ASN A 327 -6.97 -36.85 -31.20
N ARG A 328 -7.18 -37.64 -30.14
CA ARG A 328 -6.87 -39.07 -30.14
C ARG A 328 -7.75 -39.86 -31.11
N GLU A 329 -9.03 -39.50 -31.23
CA GLU A 329 -9.93 -40.09 -32.23
C GLU A 329 -9.48 -39.73 -33.66
N LYS A 330 -9.11 -38.46 -33.92
CA LYS A 330 -8.54 -38.04 -35.22
C LYS A 330 -7.26 -38.78 -35.56
N GLU A 331 -6.36 -38.95 -34.59
CA GLU A 331 -5.14 -39.74 -34.79
C GLU A 331 -5.45 -41.21 -35.11
N ARG A 332 -6.44 -41.81 -34.44
CA ARG A 332 -6.88 -43.19 -34.73
C ARG A 332 -7.45 -43.30 -36.14
N GLU A 333 -8.31 -42.37 -36.54
CA GLU A 333 -8.86 -42.32 -37.90
C GLU A 333 -7.78 -42.13 -38.97
N GLU A 334 -6.78 -41.28 -38.73
CA GLU A 334 -5.63 -41.14 -39.63
C GLU A 334 -4.79 -42.41 -39.72
N GLN A 335 -4.57 -43.10 -38.60
CA GLN A 335 -3.86 -44.38 -38.58
C GLN A 335 -4.64 -45.45 -39.35
N GLU A 336 -5.95 -45.54 -39.17
CA GLU A 336 -6.80 -46.46 -39.92
C GLU A 336 -6.80 -46.13 -41.42
N ARG A 337 -6.82 -44.85 -41.81
CA ARG A 337 -6.69 -44.44 -43.21
C ARG A 337 -5.33 -44.83 -43.78
N LYS A 338 -4.24 -44.58 -43.05
CA LYS A 338 -2.88 -44.99 -43.44
C LYS A 338 -2.76 -46.50 -43.55
N GLN A 339 -3.37 -47.26 -42.63
CA GLN A 339 -3.42 -48.72 -42.69
C GLN A 339 -4.20 -49.20 -43.91
N LYS A 340 -5.39 -48.67 -44.17
CA LYS A 340 -6.18 -49.00 -45.37
C LYS A 340 -5.45 -48.66 -46.67
N GLU A 341 -4.75 -47.52 -46.72
CA GLU A 341 -3.91 -47.16 -47.87
C GLU A 341 -2.73 -48.12 -48.04
N PHE A 342 -2.11 -48.53 -46.94
CA PHE A 342 -1.01 -49.50 -46.96
C PHE A 342 -1.50 -50.88 -47.40
N GLU A 343 -2.63 -51.34 -46.87
CA GLU A 343 -3.31 -52.58 -47.27
C GLU A 343 -3.71 -52.55 -48.75
N ARG A 344 -4.25 -51.43 -49.23
CA ARG A 344 -4.56 -51.23 -50.66
C ARG A 344 -3.29 -51.31 -51.51
N LYS A 345 -2.21 -50.64 -51.12
CA LYS A 345 -0.91 -50.70 -51.83
C LYS A 345 -0.32 -52.11 -51.82
N ILE A 346 -0.53 -52.88 -50.74
CA ILE A 346 -0.12 -54.29 -50.67
C ILE A 346 -1.00 -55.15 -51.58
N ALA A 347 -2.31 -54.96 -51.57
CA ALA A 347 -3.25 -55.69 -52.42
C ALA A 347 -2.99 -55.43 -53.91
N GLU A 348 -2.69 -54.18 -54.29
CA GLU A 348 -2.28 -53.82 -55.65
C GLU A 348 -0.94 -54.47 -56.06
N LYS A 349 -0.04 -54.72 -55.10
CA LYS A 349 1.25 -55.41 -55.34
C LYS A 349 1.16 -56.94 -55.28
N ARG A 350 0.09 -57.50 -54.68
CA ARG A 350 -0.12 -58.94 -54.69
C ARG A 350 -0.56 -59.35 -56.09
N THR A 351 0.11 -60.34 -56.66
CA THR A 351 -0.27 -60.93 -57.94
C THR A 351 -1.68 -61.48 -57.83
N THR A 352 -2.61 -60.91 -58.58
CA THR A 352 -3.99 -61.42 -58.69
C THR A 352 -3.97 -62.84 -59.27
N ASP A 353 -4.93 -63.68 -58.87
CA ASP A 353 -5.03 -65.07 -59.35
C ASP A 353 -5.11 -65.14 -60.89
N GLU A 354 -5.68 -64.13 -61.53
CA GLU A 354 -5.71 -64.00 -63.00
C GLU A 354 -4.31 -63.79 -63.61
N SER A 355 -3.46 -63.00 -62.95
CA SER A 355 -2.06 -62.81 -63.37
C SER A 355 -1.26 -64.10 -63.23
N ALA A 356 -1.49 -64.86 -62.14
CA ALA A 356 -0.88 -66.16 -61.93
C ALA A 356 -1.36 -67.21 -62.96
N MET A 357 -2.66 -67.22 -63.29
CA MET A 357 -3.23 -68.12 -64.31
C MET A 357 -2.74 -67.77 -65.72
N SER A 358 -2.67 -66.48 -66.07
CA SER A 358 -2.09 -66.01 -67.33
C SER A 358 -0.59 -66.33 -67.46
N ALA A 359 0.17 -66.26 -66.36
CA ALA A 359 1.57 -66.70 -66.34
C ALA A 359 1.70 -68.22 -66.58
N LYS A 360 0.81 -69.02 -65.97
CA LYS A 360 0.75 -70.47 -66.16
C LYS A 360 0.39 -70.85 -67.60
N GLU A 361 -0.59 -70.18 -68.20
CA GLU A 361 -0.98 -70.41 -69.61
C GLU A 361 0.16 -70.08 -70.58
N ARG A 362 0.85 -68.94 -70.39
CA ARG A 362 2.02 -68.57 -71.20
C ARG A 362 3.19 -69.55 -71.05
N TYR A 363 3.36 -70.13 -69.86
CA TYR A 363 4.36 -71.18 -69.64
C TYR A 363 3.99 -72.49 -70.37
N LEU A 364 2.72 -72.91 -70.28
CA LEU A 364 2.24 -74.10 -70.98
C LEU A 364 2.30 -73.95 -72.50
N ALA A 365 1.98 -72.77 -73.04
CA ALA A 365 2.09 -72.47 -74.46
C ALA A 365 3.56 -72.55 -74.94
N ARG A 366 4.50 -71.93 -74.20
CA ARG A 366 5.94 -72.02 -74.52
C ARG A 366 6.45 -73.46 -74.45
N LYS A 367 5.99 -74.25 -73.47
CA LYS A 367 6.36 -75.66 -73.36
C LYS A 367 5.82 -76.50 -74.53
N ARG A 368 4.58 -76.25 -74.97
CA ARG A 368 4.00 -76.91 -76.14
C ARG A 368 4.77 -76.57 -77.42
N GLN A 369 5.06 -75.28 -77.64
CA GLN A 369 5.83 -74.83 -78.81
C GLN A 369 7.24 -75.42 -78.83
N ARG A 370 7.90 -75.51 -77.67
CA ARG A 370 9.22 -76.14 -77.57
C ARG A 370 9.17 -77.64 -77.91
N LEU A 371 8.16 -78.36 -77.43
CA LEU A 371 7.98 -79.77 -77.77
C LEU A 371 7.65 -79.96 -79.26
N GLU A 372 6.86 -79.07 -79.86
CA GLU A 372 6.61 -79.08 -81.30
C GLU A 372 7.87 -78.80 -82.11
N GLN A 373 8.72 -77.87 -81.67
CA GLN A 373 10.02 -77.59 -82.30
C GLN A 373 10.97 -78.79 -82.17
N GLU A 374 11.09 -79.38 -80.98
CA GLU A 374 11.87 -80.60 -80.75
C GLU A 374 11.35 -81.78 -81.60
N SER A 375 10.02 -81.90 -81.77
CA SER A 375 9.44 -82.92 -82.66
C SER A 375 9.76 -82.68 -84.13
N LYS A 376 9.78 -81.41 -84.58
CA LYS A 376 10.12 -81.01 -85.96
C LYS A 376 11.61 -81.09 -86.27
N GLU A 377 12.48 -80.99 -85.27
CA GLU A 377 13.93 -81.18 -85.41
C GLU A 377 14.34 -82.66 -85.37
N SER A 378 13.47 -83.54 -84.88
CA SER A 378 13.70 -85.00 -84.76
C SER A 378 13.09 -85.86 -85.88
N SER A 379 12.32 -85.25 -86.80
CA SER A 379 11.85 -85.87 -88.06
C SER A 379 12.62 -85.31 -89.24
#